data_AF-A0A8J2PHK1-F1
#
_entry.id   AF-A0A8J2PHK1-F1
#
_cell.length_a   1.000
_cell.length_b   1.000
_cell.length_c   1.000
_cell.angle_alpha   90.00
_cell.angle_beta   90.00
_cell.angle_gamma   90.00
#
_symmetry.space_group_name_H-M   'P 1'
#
loop_
_entity.id
_entity.type
_entity.pdbx_description
1 polymer ?
#
loop_
_entity_poly.entity_id
_entity_poly.type
_entity_poly.pdbx_seq_one_letter_code
_entity_poly.pdbx_strand_id
1 'polypeptide(L)'
;MAFNPSTLAKIAALAFLSGIVIPRNIAVGEIRCPLVWEKYELSSGSAPDGSVPAYPNDEDNFVIRGTDSETQECRIGRFNILSGAYFVTKSGDNKLSLVRSLDDHRILRNVHGCTIRWVKNPNTDFLTRANTDNKNDNIVVGHITTGGESIIGEADSTSKELIYVTKEEQIRKTGDFEYLISLTDGFHLEFTNLTFQKPFYGSIEFLGIDEINNQGPGVISQAVTQTKDIIRATKFSHNRNWEHCSQATFNFEINLNLDVGPIKLNSLGQNIYQTFRKEKLVRGLIGSEVEQTLTTTRQIEVNPYAHIQACTLIGKINKFNNTFNAIGKYTAVGWTESGTFSGETYLNNVMVVLDPTINGGCLELVELFYRLNKIQTEGRKTGNVLKEEEKHIESRIAEILAKRPRN
;
A
#
# COMPACT_ATOMS: atom_id res chain seq x y z
N MET A 1 -15.06 18.03 -37.07
CA MET A 1 -13.91 17.23 -37.51
C MET A 1 -13.78 16.04 -36.56
N ALA A 2 -14.08 14.84 -37.03
CA ALA A 2 -14.04 13.63 -36.19
C ALA A 2 -12.61 13.08 -36.13
N PHE A 3 -12.04 12.99 -34.93
CA PHE A 3 -10.73 12.37 -34.73
C PHE A 3 -10.86 10.84 -34.74
N ASN A 4 -9.99 10.20 -35.52
CA ASN A 4 -9.92 8.75 -35.68
C ASN A 4 -9.48 8.09 -34.34
N PRO A 5 -10.23 7.11 -33.80
CA PRO A 5 -9.91 6.41 -32.55
C PRO A 5 -8.51 5.77 -32.52
N SER A 6 -7.95 5.44 -33.69
CA SER A 6 -6.59 4.89 -33.80
C SER A 6 -5.48 5.92 -33.52
N THR A 7 -5.77 7.21 -33.58
CA THR A 7 -4.82 8.28 -33.26
C THR A 7 -4.74 8.54 -31.76
N LEU A 8 -5.87 8.44 -31.03
CA LEU A 8 -5.88 8.52 -29.56
C LEU A 8 -5.20 7.31 -28.91
N ALA A 9 -5.37 6.10 -29.48
CA ALA A 9 -4.65 4.91 -29.02
C ALA A 9 -3.13 4.99 -29.26
N LYS A 10 -2.69 5.65 -30.34
CA LYS A 10 -1.25 5.90 -30.61
C LYS A 10 -0.66 6.97 -29.71
N ILE A 11 -1.43 7.98 -29.30
CA ILE A 11 -1.00 9.00 -28.33
C ILE A 11 -0.89 8.41 -26.92
N ALA A 12 -1.80 7.49 -26.54
CA ALA A 12 -1.68 6.72 -25.30
C ALA A 12 -0.48 5.77 -25.30
N ALA A 13 -0.18 5.11 -26.43
CA ALA A 13 0.97 4.21 -26.57
C ALA A 13 2.33 4.95 -26.58
N LEU A 14 2.38 6.20 -27.05
CA LEU A 14 3.59 7.03 -26.98
C LEU A 14 3.85 7.62 -25.58
N ALA A 15 2.83 7.73 -24.73
CA ALA A 15 2.97 8.02 -23.30
C ALA A 15 3.41 6.80 -22.46
N PHE A 16 3.37 5.59 -23.02
CA PHE A 16 3.84 4.36 -22.37
C PHE A 16 5.36 4.16 -22.47
N LEU A 17 6.08 4.93 -23.29
CA LEU A 17 7.52 4.83 -23.50
C LEU A 17 8.33 6.06 -23.01
N SER A 18 7.67 7.17 -22.71
CA SER A 18 8.27 8.31 -22.01
C SER A 18 7.53 8.48 -20.68
N GLY A 19 8.26 8.27 -19.58
CA GLY A 19 7.70 8.13 -18.24
C GLY A 19 6.58 9.12 -17.93
N ILE A 20 5.56 8.61 -17.23
CA ILE A 20 4.48 9.36 -16.59
C ILE A 20 5.03 10.71 -16.14
N VAL A 21 4.70 11.77 -16.89
CA VAL A 21 5.02 13.14 -16.51
C VAL A 21 4.02 13.50 -15.42
N ILE A 22 4.35 13.13 -14.18
CA ILE A 22 3.72 13.71 -13.01
C ILE A 22 4.13 15.19 -13.02
N PRO A 23 3.19 16.15 -12.97
CA PRO A 23 3.52 17.56 -12.98
C PRO A 23 4.52 17.88 -11.86
N ARG A 24 5.71 18.35 -12.23
CA ARG A 24 6.90 18.49 -11.36
C ARG A 24 6.80 19.54 -10.25
N ASN A 25 5.65 20.17 -10.04
CA ASN A 25 5.49 21.34 -9.16
C ASN A 25 4.30 21.25 -8.20
N ILE A 26 3.82 20.04 -7.86
CA ILE A 26 2.86 19.88 -6.76
C ILE A 26 3.65 19.48 -5.53
N ALA A 27 3.63 20.33 -4.50
CA ALA A 27 4.30 20.08 -3.23
C ALA A 27 3.96 18.68 -2.69
N VAL A 28 4.94 18.04 -2.03
CA VAL A 28 4.77 16.81 -1.25
C VAL A 28 3.55 16.96 -0.35
N GLY A 29 2.42 16.33 -0.70
CA GLY A 29 1.15 16.82 -0.16
C GLY A 29 -0.07 16.14 -0.77
N GLU A 30 -1.14 16.27 -0.01
CA GLU A 30 -2.54 15.89 -0.23
C GLU A 30 -2.94 15.77 -1.73
N ILE A 31 -3.60 14.67 -2.12
CA ILE A 31 -4.09 14.46 -3.49
C ILE A 31 -5.58 14.80 -3.53
N ARG A 32 -6.05 15.40 -4.62
CA ARG A 32 -7.48 15.66 -4.80
C ARG A 32 -8.27 14.35 -4.75
N CYS A 33 -9.24 14.29 -3.85
CA CYS A 33 -10.18 13.18 -3.75
C CYS A 33 -11.52 13.60 -4.36
N PRO A 34 -12.04 12.90 -5.37
CA PRO A 34 -13.28 13.30 -6.03
C PRO A 34 -14.47 13.20 -5.07
N LEU A 35 -15.34 14.20 -5.09
CA LEU A 35 -16.69 14.12 -4.51
C LEU A 35 -17.69 13.92 -5.64
N VAL A 36 -18.84 13.30 -5.35
CA VAL A 36 -19.83 12.92 -6.36
C VAL A 36 -21.11 13.69 -6.15
N TRP A 37 -21.64 14.27 -7.23
CA TRP A 37 -22.97 14.88 -7.25
C TRP A 37 -23.99 13.82 -7.67
N GLU A 38 -24.85 13.40 -6.74
CA GLU A 38 -25.87 12.37 -6.98
C GLU A 38 -27.26 12.97 -6.98
N LYS A 39 -28.13 12.48 -7.87
CA LYS A 39 -29.53 12.91 -7.95
C LYS A 39 -30.23 12.70 -6.62
N TYR A 40 -30.96 13.73 -6.18
CA TYR A 40 -31.62 13.75 -4.89
C TYR A 40 -33.05 14.26 -5.01
N GLU A 41 -33.99 13.58 -4.35
CA GLU A 41 -35.38 14.02 -4.28
C GLU A 41 -35.63 14.69 -2.93
N LEU A 42 -35.98 15.99 -2.97
CA LEU A 42 -36.21 16.80 -1.77
C LEU A 42 -37.33 16.26 -0.86
N SER A 43 -38.26 15.47 -1.42
CA SER A 43 -39.36 14.83 -0.69
C SER A 43 -38.93 13.68 0.22
N SER A 44 -37.67 13.23 0.15
CA SER A 44 -37.19 12.08 0.93
C SER A 44 -37.06 12.36 2.42
N GLY A 45 -36.93 13.63 2.85
CA GLY A 45 -36.87 14.00 4.27
C GLY A 45 -35.65 13.47 5.04
N SER A 46 -34.64 12.96 4.35
CA SER A 46 -33.37 12.48 4.92
C SER A 46 -32.25 12.61 3.91
N ALA A 47 -31.05 12.99 4.35
CA ALA A 47 -29.87 12.99 3.48
C ALA A 47 -29.31 11.56 3.32
N PRO A 48 -28.86 11.15 2.11
CA PRO A 48 -28.19 9.85 1.92
C PRO A 48 -26.88 9.76 2.71
N ASP A 49 -26.46 8.54 3.04
CA ASP A 49 -25.20 8.31 3.76
C ASP A 49 -24.00 8.96 3.07
N GLY A 50 -23.08 9.53 3.85
CA GLY A 50 -21.91 10.20 3.31
C GLY A 50 -22.21 11.50 2.56
N SER A 51 -23.40 12.09 2.71
CA SER A 51 -23.67 13.45 2.25
C SER A 51 -22.69 14.44 2.90
N VAL A 52 -22.19 15.40 2.12
CA VAL A 52 -21.21 16.37 2.60
C VAL A 52 -21.93 17.43 3.44
N PRO A 53 -21.62 17.55 4.74
CA PRO A 53 -22.30 18.50 5.60
C PRO A 53 -21.83 19.93 5.28
N ALA A 54 -22.69 20.90 5.57
CA ALA A 54 -22.40 22.31 5.41
C ALA A 54 -21.23 22.77 6.30
N TYR A 55 -21.06 22.14 7.46
CA TYR A 55 -19.97 22.36 8.38
C TYR A 55 -19.56 21.03 9.05
N PRO A 56 -18.33 20.89 9.57
CA PRO A 56 -17.97 19.70 10.34
C PRO A 56 -18.94 19.49 11.51
N ASN A 57 -19.51 18.27 11.58
CA ASN A 57 -20.52 17.86 12.56
C ASN A 57 -21.90 18.51 12.42
N ASP A 58 -22.21 19.15 11.29
CA ASP A 58 -23.58 19.56 10.98
C ASP A 58 -24.36 18.36 10.44
N GLU A 59 -25.31 17.85 11.23
CA GLU A 59 -26.11 16.67 10.89
C GLU A 59 -27.38 17.04 10.09
N ASP A 60 -27.74 18.32 10.05
CA ASP A 60 -29.01 18.76 9.48
C ASP A 60 -28.83 19.45 8.13
N ASN A 61 -27.65 20.03 7.86
CA ASN A 61 -27.40 20.83 6.67
C ASN A 61 -26.34 20.19 5.76
N PHE A 62 -26.67 20.08 4.48
CA PHE A 62 -25.84 19.43 3.47
C PHE A 62 -25.66 20.31 2.24
N VAL A 63 -24.57 20.07 1.53
CA VAL A 63 -24.28 20.75 0.26
C VAL A 63 -25.15 20.16 -0.86
N ILE A 64 -25.93 21.01 -1.51
CA ILE A 64 -26.80 20.62 -2.63
C ILE A 64 -26.55 21.52 -3.84
N ARG A 65 -26.81 21.02 -5.03
CA ARG A 65 -26.92 21.82 -6.25
C ARG A 65 -28.24 21.57 -6.95
N GLY A 66 -28.67 22.52 -7.76
CA GLY A 66 -29.82 22.39 -8.66
C GLY A 66 -29.57 23.17 -9.94
N THR A 67 -30.37 22.91 -10.97
CA THR A 67 -30.31 23.64 -12.23
C THR A 67 -31.50 24.60 -12.30
N ASP A 68 -31.22 25.88 -12.54
CA ASP A 68 -32.26 26.87 -12.74
C ASP A 68 -32.96 26.61 -14.09
N SER A 69 -34.27 26.41 -14.05
CA SER A 69 -35.06 26.01 -15.22
C SER A 69 -35.11 27.08 -16.32
N GLU A 70 -34.99 28.37 -15.96
CA GLU A 70 -35.01 29.47 -16.91
C GLU A 70 -33.62 29.70 -17.54
N THR A 71 -32.58 29.72 -16.71
CA THR A 71 -31.22 30.07 -17.14
C THR A 71 -30.36 28.86 -17.51
N GLN A 72 -30.78 27.66 -17.12
CA GLN A 72 -30.01 26.41 -17.22
C GLN A 72 -28.66 26.47 -16.47
N GLU A 73 -28.47 27.46 -15.59
CA GLU A 73 -27.26 27.60 -14.78
C GLU A 73 -27.33 26.67 -13.55
N CYS A 74 -26.21 26.03 -13.25
CA CYS A 74 -26.05 25.22 -12.04
C CYS A 74 -25.87 26.14 -10.83
N ARG A 75 -26.65 25.89 -9.78
CA ARG A 75 -26.63 26.67 -8.54
C ARG A 75 -26.23 25.82 -7.35
N ILE A 76 -25.40 26.37 -6.47
CA ILE A 76 -25.03 25.74 -5.20
C ILE A 76 -25.91 26.31 -4.08
N GLY A 77 -26.32 25.43 -3.18
CA GLY A 77 -27.18 25.77 -2.07
C GLY A 77 -26.93 24.90 -0.84
N ARG A 78 -27.80 25.12 0.16
CA ARG A 78 -27.86 24.37 1.41
C ARG A 78 -29.17 23.58 1.42
N PHE A 79 -29.09 22.28 1.65
CA PHE A 79 -30.25 21.45 1.95
C PHE A 79 -30.30 21.21 3.45
N ASN A 80 -31.39 21.61 4.09
CA ASN A 80 -31.67 21.32 5.48
C ASN A 80 -32.76 20.25 5.59
N ILE A 81 -32.54 19.20 6.38
CA ILE A 81 -33.49 18.08 6.50
C ILE A 81 -34.88 18.54 6.94
N LEU A 82 -34.97 19.54 7.83
CA LEU A 82 -36.23 20.03 8.40
C LEU A 82 -36.91 21.11 7.54
N SER A 83 -36.11 21.90 6.82
CA SER A 83 -36.59 23.14 6.19
C SER A 83 -36.40 23.21 4.67
N GLY A 84 -35.85 22.15 4.07
CA GLY A 84 -35.72 22.00 2.63
C GLY A 84 -34.47 22.65 2.03
N ALA A 85 -34.47 22.85 0.72
CA ALA A 85 -33.32 23.38 -0.01
C ALA A 85 -33.41 24.89 -0.23
N TYR A 86 -32.27 25.56 -0.06
CA TYR A 86 -32.06 27.00 -0.22
C TYR A 86 -30.97 27.23 -1.26
N PHE A 87 -31.28 28.03 -2.29
CA PHE A 87 -30.37 28.28 -3.42
C PHE A 87 -30.18 29.77 -3.67
N VAL A 88 -29.02 30.12 -4.21
CA VAL A 88 -28.75 31.44 -4.78
C VAL A 88 -29.52 31.59 -6.09
N THR A 89 -30.26 32.68 -6.27
CA THR A 89 -30.98 32.97 -7.52
C THR A 89 -30.52 34.30 -8.09
N LYS A 90 -30.10 34.32 -9.36
CA LYS A 90 -29.65 35.54 -10.04
C LYS A 90 -30.86 36.33 -10.55
N SER A 91 -31.66 36.88 -9.65
CA SER A 91 -32.64 37.92 -10.01
C SER A 91 -31.90 39.24 -10.17
N GLY A 92 -32.12 39.94 -11.28
CA GLY A 92 -31.52 41.27 -11.55
C GLY A 92 -31.90 42.34 -10.52
N ASP A 93 -32.91 42.06 -9.70
CA ASP A 93 -33.29 42.83 -8.52
C ASP A 93 -32.86 42.04 -7.28
N ASN A 94 -32.19 42.68 -6.31
CA ASN A 94 -31.76 42.14 -5.00
C ASN A 94 -32.91 41.56 -4.11
N LYS A 95 -34.06 41.18 -4.69
CA LYS A 95 -35.16 40.50 -4.03
C LYS A 95 -34.90 39.00 -4.01
N LEU A 96 -34.97 38.42 -2.81
CA LEU A 96 -35.12 36.99 -2.62
C LEU A 96 -36.32 36.48 -3.43
N SER A 97 -36.07 35.56 -4.36
CA SER A 97 -37.09 34.55 -4.65
C SER A 97 -36.79 33.34 -3.77
N LEU A 98 -37.55 33.19 -2.68
CA LEU A 98 -37.61 31.93 -1.94
C LEU A 98 -38.05 30.85 -2.94
N VAL A 99 -37.11 30.03 -3.39
CA VAL A 99 -37.31 28.90 -4.30
C VAL A 99 -37.97 29.32 -5.63
N ARG A 100 -37.16 29.74 -6.61
CA ARG A 100 -37.48 29.31 -7.99
C ARG A 100 -37.44 27.79 -8.00
N SER A 101 -38.38 27.12 -8.67
CA SER A 101 -38.30 25.67 -8.83
C SER A 101 -37.02 25.34 -9.60
N LEU A 102 -35.97 24.97 -8.87
CA LEU A 102 -34.81 24.35 -9.50
C LEU A 102 -35.22 22.93 -9.89
N ASP A 103 -34.77 22.53 -11.06
CA ASP A 103 -34.88 21.16 -11.54
C ASP A 103 -33.57 20.43 -11.26
N ASP A 104 -33.58 19.10 -11.39
CA ASP A 104 -32.41 18.21 -11.26
C ASP A 104 -31.55 18.46 -9.98
N HIS A 105 -32.21 18.42 -8.82
CA HIS A 105 -31.53 18.49 -7.53
C HIS A 105 -30.50 17.36 -7.40
N ARG A 106 -29.29 17.72 -6.97
CA ARG A 106 -28.22 16.77 -6.67
C ARG A 106 -27.53 17.11 -5.37
N ILE A 107 -27.37 16.12 -4.49
CA ILE A 107 -26.65 16.26 -3.23
C ILE A 107 -25.18 15.88 -3.43
N LEU A 108 -24.28 16.60 -2.76
CA LEU A 108 -22.86 16.30 -2.79
C LEU A 108 -22.56 15.16 -1.82
N ARG A 109 -21.94 14.08 -2.29
CA ARG A 109 -21.57 12.92 -1.48
C ARG A 109 -20.07 12.67 -1.46
N ASN A 110 -19.61 12.25 -0.29
CA ASN A 110 -18.31 11.69 -0.02
C ASN A 110 -18.34 10.16 -0.08
N VAL A 111 -18.77 9.60 -1.21
CA VAL A 111 -18.88 8.13 -1.41
C VAL A 111 -17.55 7.40 -1.28
N HIS A 112 -16.46 8.14 -1.36
CA HIS A 112 -15.10 7.62 -1.32
C HIS A 112 -14.56 7.62 0.12
N GLY A 113 -15.02 8.50 1.02
CA GLY A 113 -14.40 8.64 2.35
C GLY A 113 -13.15 9.53 2.31
N CYS A 114 -13.19 10.54 1.44
CA CYS A 114 -12.21 11.62 1.38
C CYS A 114 -12.14 12.41 2.69
N THR A 115 -10.99 12.99 2.98
CA THR A 115 -10.84 14.00 4.02
C THR A 115 -11.36 15.33 3.47
N ILE A 116 -12.45 15.82 4.04
CA ILE A 116 -13.09 17.09 3.64
C ILE A 116 -12.66 18.20 4.58
N ARG A 117 -12.30 19.36 4.02
CA ARG A 117 -11.88 20.54 4.80
C ARG A 117 -12.48 21.80 4.22
N TRP A 118 -12.81 22.75 5.10
CA TRP A 118 -13.13 24.12 4.74
C TRP A 118 -11.87 24.97 4.94
N VAL A 119 -11.40 25.64 3.90
CA VAL A 119 -10.10 26.33 3.91
C VAL A 119 -10.21 27.72 3.32
N LYS A 120 -9.58 28.71 3.97
CA LYS A 120 -9.41 30.07 3.40
C LYS A 120 -8.28 30.06 2.38
N ASN A 121 -8.56 30.55 1.16
CA ASN A 121 -7.58 30.69 0.07
C ASN A 121 -6.80 29.39 -0.27
N PRO A 122 -7.45 28.24 -0.56
CA PRO A 122 -6.74 27.03 -0.95
C PRO A 122 -6.15 27.16 -2.36
N ASN A 123 -5.27 26.22 -2.73
CA ASN A 123 -4.89 26.02 -4.13
C ASN A 123 -6.15 25.63 -4.95
N THR A 124 -6.34 26.29 -6.10
CA THR A 124 -7.50 26.14 -6.98
C THR A 124 -7.69 24.73 -7.53
N ASP A 125 -6.63 23.92 -7.56
CA ASP A 125 -6.67 22.53 -8.03
C ASP A 125 -7.52 21.61 -7.12
N PHE A 126 -7.66 21.95 -5.83
CA PHE A 126 -8.38 21.13 -4.85
C PHE A 126 -9.83 21.58 -4.61
N LEU A 127 -10.25 22.66 -5.27
CA LEU A 127 -11.59 23.22 -5.10
C LEU A 127 -12.66 22.26 -5.61
N THR A 128 -13.74 22.13 -4.82
CA THR A 128 -14.93 21.39 -5.22
C THR A 128 -15.81 22.26 -6.10
N ARG A 129 -15.93 21.90 -7.38
CA ARG A 129 -16.66 22.66 -8.40
C ARG A 129 -18.14 22.32 -8.41
N ALA A 130 -18.97 23.33 -8.72
CA ALA A 130 -20.40 23.17 -8.94
C ALA A 130 -20.66 22.21 -10.09
N ASN A 131 -19.97 22.38 -11.21
CA ASN A 131 -20.00 21.49 -12.36
C ASN A 131 -18.67 20.71 -12.47
N THR A 132 -18.74 19.39 -12.34
CA THR A 132 -17.57 18.51 -12.47
C THR A 132 -17.14 18.28 -13.92
N ASP A 133 -18.05 18.46 -14.87
CA ASP A 133 -17.82 18.18 -16.30
C ASP A 133 -17.21 19.37 -17.03
N ASN A 134 -17.39 20.59 -16.50
CA ASN A 134 -16.80 21.80 -17.03
C ASN A 134 -15.62 22.26 -16.16
N LYS A 135 -14.40 21.85 -16.53
CA LYS A 135 -13.16 22.24 -15.80
C LYS A 135 -12.91 23.76 -15.77
N ASN A 136 -13.55 24.51 -16.66
CA ASN A 136 -13.44 25.98 -16.72
C ASN A 136 -14.50 26.70 -15.88
N ASP A 137 -15.37 25.95 -15.18
CA ASP A 137 -16.36 26.54 -14.29
C ASP A 137 -15.68 27.08 -13.02
N ASN A 138 -15.67 28.40 -12.85
CA ASN A 138 -15.09 29.06 -11.69
C ASN A 138 -15.99 28.99 -10.44
N ILE A 139 -17.21 28.46 -10.58
CA ILE A 139 -18.14 28.33 -9.48
C ILE A 139 -17.77 27.09 -8.66
N VAL A 140 -17.48 27.33 -7.38
CA VAL A 140 -17.05 26.35 -6.40
C VAL A 140 -17.89 26.45 -5.14
N VAL A 141 -17.89 25.40 -4.33
CA VAL A 141 -18.63 25.37 -3.07
C VAL A 141 -17.90 26.24 -2.04
N GLY A 142 -18.59 27.27 -1.57
CA GLY A 142 -18.11 28.15 -0.51
C GLY A 142 -18.95 28.03 0.76
N HIS A 143 -18.34 28.39 1.88
CA HIS A 143 -18.91 28.37 3.21
C HIS A 143 -18.59 29.68 3.95
N ILE A 144 -19.55 30.20 4.68
CA ILE A 144 -19.34 31.28 5.64
C ILE A 144 -20.12 31.01 6.93
N THR A 145 -19.53 31.40 8.05
CA THR A 145 -20.23 31.44 9.34
C THR A 145 -20.65 32.88 9.62
N THR A 146 -21.95 33.13 9.72
CA THR A 146 -22.51 34.45 10.02
C THR A 146 -23.70 34.32 10.94
N GLY A 147 -23.82 35.18 11.96
CA GLY A 147 -24.88 35.09 12.96
C GLY A 147 -24.89 33.77 13.76
N GLY A 148 -23.77 33.05 13.80
CA GLY A 148 -23.67 31.71 14.41
C GLY A 148 -24.18 30.57 13.53
N GLU A 149 -24.70 30.84 12.34
CA GLU A 149 -25.13 29.82 11.38
C GLU A 149 -24.04 29.56 10.33
N SER A 150 -23.88 28.29 9.96
CA SER A 150 -23.12 27.88 8.78
C SER A 150 -23.98 27.99 7.54
N ILE A 151 -23.49 28.73 6.55
CA ILE A 151 -24.20 28.97 5.29
C ILE A 151 -23.32 28.57 4.12
N ILE A 152 -23.91 27.78 3.22
CA ILE A 152 -23.30 27.35 1.96
C ILE A 152 -23.73 28.29 0.84
N GLY A 153 -22.80 28.57 -0.08
CA GLY A 153 -23.05 29.41 -1.23
C GLY A 153 -22.14 29.12 -2.41
N GLU A 154 -22.37 29.90 -3.46
CA GLU A 154 -21.58 29.91 -4.69
C GLU A 154 -20.38 30.83 -4.50
N ALA A 155 -19.18 30.25 -4.48
CA ALA A 155 -17.95 31.02 -4.50
C ALA A 155 -17.39 31.05 -5.93
N ASP A 156 -16.96 32.22 -6.37
CA ASP A 156 -16.17 32.37 -7.60
C ASP A 156 -14.68 32.32 -7.25
N SER A 157 -13.98 31.31 -7.76
CA SER A 157 -12.56 31.09 -7.47
C SER A 157 -11.64 32.19 -8.01
N THR A 158 -12.09 32.99 -8.97
CA THR A 158 -11.34 34.07 -9.62
C THR A 158 -11.59 35.41 -8.94
N SER A 159 -12.85 35.82 -8.79
CA SER A 159 -13.19 37.09 -8.15
C SER A 159 -13.08 37.04 -6.62
N LYS A 160 -12.98 35.83 -6.04
CA LYS A 160 -12.99 35.58 -4.59
C LYS A 160 -14.20 36.20 -3.91
N GLU A 161 -15.35 36.07 -4.56
CA GLU A 161 -16.66 36.48 -4.08
C GLU A 161 -17.48 35.24 -3.73
N LEU A 162 -18.11 35.24 -2.56
CA LEU A 162 -19.13 34.28 -2.15
C LEU A 162 -20.50 34.94 -2.26
N ILE A 163 -21.42 34.25 -2.91
CA ILE A 163 -22.83 34.58 -2.93
C ILE A 163 -23.57 33.52 -2.13
N TYR A 164 -24.31 33.93 -1.11
CA TYR A 164 -25.08 33.03 -0.26
C TYR A 164 -26.45 33.63 0.06
N VAL A 165 -27.37 32.79 0.54
CA VAL A 165 -28.75 33.18 0.85
C VAL A 165 -29.03 32.92 2.32
N THR A 166 -29.53 33.95 3.00
CA THR A 166 -30.15 33.84 4.32
C THR A 166 -31.67 33.70 4.15
N LYS A 167 -32.42 33.59 5.26
CA LYS A 167 -33.90 33.61 5.18
C LYS A 167 -34.45 34.93 4.64
N GLU A 168 -33.67 36.02 4.67
CA GLU A 168 -34.13 37.39 4.47
C GLU A 168 -33.52 38.09 3.25
N GLU A 169 -32.29 37.71 2.85
CA GLU A 169 -31.62 38.32 1.71
C GLU A 169 -30.55 37.42 1.06
N GLN A 170 -30.22 37.76 -0.19
CA GLN A 170 -29.02 37.26 -0.85
C GLN A 170 -27.87 38.22 -0.56
N ILE A 171 -26.77 37.69 -0.03
CA ILE A 171 -25.61 38.48 0.38
C ILE A 171 -24.42 38.12 -0.50
N ARG A 172 -23.67 39.16 -0.89
CA ARG A 172 -22.39 39.05 -1.59
C ARG A 172 -21.27 39.41 -0.62
N LYS A 173 -20.27 38.53 -0.48
CA LYS A 173 -19.14 38.73 0.43
C LYS A 173 -17.83 38.47 -0.30
N THR A 174 -16.89 39.39 -0.17
CA THR A 174 -15.53 39.24 -0.72
C THR A 174 -14.54 38.92 0.39
N GLY A 175 -13.64 37.98 0.16
CA GLY A 175 -12.38 37.81 0.90
C GLY A 175 -12.43 37.13 2.28
N ASP A 176 -13.59 37.01 2.93
CA ASP A 176 -13.70 36.36 4.26
C ASP A 176 -14.75 35.24 4.25
N PHE A 177 -14.38 34.14 3.59
CA PHE A 177 -15.13 32.89 3.55
C PHE A 177 -14.18 31.72 3.25
N GLU A 178 -14.70 30.50 3.36
CA GLU A 178 -13.95 29.26 3.18
C GLU A 178 -14.42 28.53 1.93
N TYR A 179 -13.53 27.74 1.35
CA TYR A 179 -13.81 26.90 0.19
C TYR A 179 -13.80 25.43 0.59
N LEU A 180 -14.67 24.64 -0.03
CA LEU A 180 -14.68 23.19 0.15
C LEU A 180 -13.55 22.54 -0.65
N ILE A 181 -12.63 21.88 0.07
CA ILE A 181 -11.62 21.01 -0.53
C ILE A 181 -11.80 19.57 -0.07
N SER A 182 -11.41 18.63 -0.94
CA SER A 182 -11.50 17.20 -0.68
C SER A 182 -10.21 16.51 -1.08
N LEU A 183 -9.64 15.77 -0.12
CA LEU A 183 -8.28 15.28 -0.17
C LEU A 183 -8.18 13.81 0.23
N THR A 184 -7.14 13.12 -0.23
CA THR A 184 -6.67 11.85 0.34
C THR A 184 -5.36 12.09 1.09
N ASP A 185 -5.05 11.20 2.04
CA ASP A 185 -3.78 11.21 2.77
C ASP A 185 -2.55 10.96 1.88
N GLY A 186 -2.76 10.53 0.63
CA GLY A 186 -1.76 10.17 -0.35
C GLY A 186 -2.15 8.91 -1.12
N PHE A 187 -1.24 8.42 -1.98
CA PHE A 187 -1.36 7.10 -2.60
C PHE A 187 -0.82 6.02 -1.65
N HIS A 188 -1.51 4.89 -1.60
CA HIS A 188 -0.99 3.62 -1.15
C HIS A 188 -0.40 2.86 -2.34
N LEU A 189 0.88 2.54 -2.29
CA LEU A 189 1.58 1.79 -3.33
C LEU A 189 1.82 0.35 -2.86
N GLU A 190 1.14 -0.61 -3.48
CA GLU A 190 1.34 -2.03 -3.24
C GLU A 190 2.24 -2.64 -4.33
N PHE A 191 3.36 -3.22 -3.96
CA PHE A 191 4.21 -3.99 -4.86
C PHE A 191 3.84 -5.46 -4.80
N THR A 192 3.45 -6.00 -5.95
CA THR A 192 3.05 -7.39 -6.17
C THR A 192 3.92 -8.02 -7.26
N ASN A 193 3.90 -9.35 -7.36
CA ASN A 193 4.64 -10.11 -8.38
C ASN A 193 6.13 -9.73 -8.46
N LEU A 194 6.76 -9.59 -7.29
CA LEU A 194 8.20 -9.33 -7.22
C LEU A 194 8.97 -10.51 -7.83
N THR A 195 9.79 -10.20 -8.83
CA THR A 195 10.69 -11.14 -9.48
C THR A 195 12.10 -10.63 -9.33
N PHE A 196 13.00 -11.50 -8.87
CA PHE A 196 14.39 -11.16 -8.63
C PHE A 196 15.26 -11.63 -9.80
N GLN A 197 16.23 -10.82 -10.21
CA GLN A 197 17.06 -11.13 -11.37
C GLN A 197 18.06 -12.27 -11.10
N LYS A 198 18.54 -12.38 -9.87
CA LYS A 198 19.48 -13.44 -9.45
C LYS A 198 18.82 -14.42 -8.48
N PRO A 199 19.16 -15.71 -8.51
CA PRO A 199 18.76 -16.64 -7.45
C PRO A 199 19.38 -16.23 -6.11
N PHE A 200 18.69 -16.53 -5.03
CA PHE A 200 19.18 -16.31 -3.67
C PHE A 200 20.13 -17.44 -3.28
N TYR A 201 21.37 -17.10 -2.94
CA TYR A 201 22.33 -18.03 -2.34
C TYR A 201 22.45 -17.75 -0.85
N GLY A 202 22.39 -18.80 -0.03
CA GLY A 202 22.51 -18.73 1.42
C GLY A 202 23.58 -19.68 1.95
N SER A 203 23.92 -19.51 3.23
CA SER A 203 24.72 -20.45 4.01
C SER A 203 23.81 -21.25 4.95
N ILE A 204 24.21 -22.45 5.35
CA ILE A 204 23.54 -23.15 6.45
C ILE A 204 24.11 -22.66 7.79
N GLU A 205 23.22 -22.39 8.73
CA GLU A 205 23.52 -22.15 10.13
C GLU A 205 22.87 -23.22 10.99
N PHE A 206 23.59 -23.66 12.02
CA PHE A 206 23.10 -24.65 12.97
C PHE A 206 22.32 -23.97 14.10
N LEU A 207 21.14 -24.48 14.45
CA LEU A 207 20.33 -23.94 15.53
C LEU A 207 20.58 -24.67 16.86
N GLY A 208 20.51 -26.00 16.86
CA GLY A 208 20.64 -26.80 18.07
C GLY A 208 20.59 -28.30 17.81
N ILE A 209 21.12 -29.07 18.76
CA ILE A 209 21.03 -30.53 18.86
C ILE A 209 20.27 -30.82 20.14
N ASP A 210 19.29 -31.70 20.05
CA ASP A 210 18.67 -32.36 21.20
C ASP A 210 19.01 -33.84 21.14
N GLU A 211 19.38 -34.40 22.29
CA GLU A 211 19.63 -35.83 22.44
C GLU A 211 18.49 -36.47 23.20
N ILE A 212 17.87 -37.49 22.61
CA ILE A 212 16.78 -38.23 23.22
C ILE A 212 17.24 -39.66 23.42
N ASN A 213 17.27 -40.08 24.68
CA ASN A 213 17.71 -41.41 25.07
C ASN A 213 16.54 -42.18 25.68
N ASN A 214 16.09 -43.21 24.99
CA ASN A 214 15.07 -44.11 25.50
C ASN A 214 15.72 -45.31 26.17
N GLN A 215 15.80 -45.30 27.50
CA GLN A 215 16.32 -46.43 28.27
C GLN A 215 15.24 -47.47 28.63
N GLY A 216 14.00 -47.26 28.17
CA GLY A 216 12.85 -48.10 28.48
C GLY A 216 12.55 -49.15 27.40
N PRO A 217 11.72 -50.15 27.73
CA PRO A 217 11.29 -51.20 26.80
C PRO A 217 10.15 -50.78 25.86
N GLY A 218 9.56 -49.59 26.03
CA GLY A 218 8.46 -49.07 25.20
C GLY A 218 8.91 -47.91 24.30
N VAL A 219 8.17 -47.62 23.23
CA VAL A 219 8.41 -46.43 22.40
C VAL A 219 8.04 -45.17 23.20
N ILE A 220 8.89 -44.15 23.18
CA ILE A 220 8.57 -42.84 23.77
C ILE A 220 8.37 -41.81 22.65
N SER A 221 7.46 -40.86 22.84
CA SER A 221 7.30 -39.70 21.95
C SER A 221 7.67 -38.44 22.71
N GLN A 222 8.59 -37.65 22.17
CA GLN A 222 9.03 -36.39 22.78
C GLN A 222 8.92 -35.23 21.79
N ALA A 223 8.33 -34.14 22.27
CA ALA A 223 8.34 -32.88 21.55
C ALA A 223 9.71 -32.22 21.69
N VAL A 224 10.36 -31.94 20.57
CA VAL A 224 11.57 -31.14 20.50
C VAL A 224 11.23 -29.78 19.93
N THR A 225 11.48 -28.73 20.71
CA THR A 225 11.25 -27.34 20.32
C THR A 225 12.57 -26.58 20.36
N GLN A 226 12.93 -25.95 19.24
CA GLN A 226 14.10 -25.08 19.17
C GLN A 226 13.70 -23.69 18.71
N THR A 227 14.26 -22.67 19.36
CA THR A 227 13.92 -21.26 19.14
C THR A 227 15.15 -20.43 18.85
N LYS A 228 15.04 -19.46 17.94
CA LYS A 228 16.10 -18.47 17.65
C LYS A 228 15.54 -17.08 17.44
N ASP A 229 16.06 -16.12 18.17
CA ASP A 229 15.77 -14.72 17.89
C ASP A 229 16.69 -14.20 16.79
N ILE A 230 16.09 -13.53 15.82
CA ILE A 230 16.76 -13.03 14.62
C ILE A 230 16.35 -11.58 14.36
N ILE A 231 17.32 -10.75 13.97
CA ILE A 231 17.05 -9.40 13.46
C ILE A 231 17.17 -9.46 11.94
N ARG A 232 16.02 -9.48 11.27
CA ARG A 232 15.95 -9.43 9.81
C ARG A 232 15.95 -7.99 9.36
N ALA A 233 16.87 -7.62 8.47
CA ALA A 233 16.87 -6.32 7.84
C ALA A 233 16.53 -6.45 6.36
N THR A 234 15.58 -5.64 5.90
CA THR A 234 15.22 -5.53 4.48
C THR A 234 15.27 -4.07 4.10
N LYS A 235 15.95 -3.78 3.00
CA LYS A 235 16.02 -2.43 2.45
C LYS A 235 15.71 -2.44 0.96
N PHE A 236 14.92 -1.49 0.51
CA PHE A 236 14.61 -1.26 -0.89
C PHE A 236 15.21 0.08 -1.30
N SER A 237 15.93 0.09 -2.41
CA SER A 237 16.40 1.30 -3.07
C SER A 237 15.65 1.46 -4.38
N HIS A 238 15.16 2.67 -4.63
CA HIS A 238 14.47 3.01 -5.87
C HIS A 238 14.93 4.37 -6.38
N ASN A 239 14.93 4.52 -7.70
CA ASN A 239 15.40 5.74 -8.37
C ASN A 239 14.28 6.75 -8.67
N ARG A 240 13.03 6.45 -8.27
CA ARG A 240 11.85 7.32 -8.53
C ARG A 240 11.44 8.14 -7.32
N ASN A 241 10.88 9.32 -7.53
CA ASN A 241 10.30 10.11 -6.44
C ASN A 241 8.91 9.57 -6.09
N TRP A 242 8.68 9.26 -4.83
CA TRP A 242 7.36 8.85 -4.31
C TRP A 242 6.74 9.97 -3.47
N GLU A 243 6.88 11.22 -3.93
CA GLU A 243 6.48 12.43 -3.22
C GLU A 243 4.99 12.50 -2.86
N HIS A 244 4.16 11.67 -3.49
CA HIS A 244 2.70 11.58 -3.25
C HIS A 244 2.29 10.27 -2.57
N CYS A 245 3.22 9.43 -2.14
CA CYS A 245 2.94 8.16 -1.49
C CYS A 245 2.84 8.35 0.03
N SER A 246 1.70 8.00 0.63
CA SER A 246 1.52 8.00 2.08
C SER A 246 1.94 6.67 2.70
N GLN A 247 1.84 5.59 1.95
CA GLN A 247 2.16 4.25 2.39
C GLN A 247 2.64 3.39 1.22
N ALA A 248 3.74 2.66 1.41
CA ALA A 248 4.19 1.65 0.46
C ALA A 248 4.18 0.27 1.13
N THR A 249 3.54 -0.70 0.51
CA THR A 249 3.47 -2.08 0.98
C THR A 249 4.15 -2.98 -0.03
N PHE A 250 5.03 -3.86 0.45
CA PHE A 250 5.73 -4.86 -0.33
C PHE A 250 5.29 -6.23 0.15
N ASN A 251 4.76 -7.03 -0.77
CA ASN A 251 4.40 -8.40 -0.51
C ASN A 251 5.13 -9.31 -1.50
N PHE A 252 6.04 -10.14 -1.00
CA PHE A 252 6.83 -11.02 -1.86
C PHE A 252 7.22 -12.31 -1.17
N GLU A 253 7.37 -13.35 -1.98
CA GLU A 253 7.87 -14.64 -1.55
C GLU A 253 9.37 -14.74 -1.89
N ILE A 254 10.19 -15.05 -0.88
CA ILE A 254 11.58 -15.42 -1.12
C ILE A 254 11.63 -16.95 -1.22
N ASN A 255 11.94 -17.44 -2.41
CA ASN A 255 12.31 -18.82 -2.62
C ASN A 255 13.83 -18.97 -2.50
N LEU A 256 14.29 -19.60 -1.43
CA LEU A 256 15.71 -19.89 -1.26
C LEU A 256 16.14 -21.04 -2.16
N ASN A 257 17.17 -20.78 -2.96
CA ASN A 257 17.92 -21.82 -3.64
C ASN A 257 19.19 -22.08 -2.83
N LEU A 258 19.11 -23.03 -1.90
CA LEU A 258 20.29 -23.47 -1.19
C LEU A 258 21.04 -24.46 -2.09
N ASP A 259 22.08 -23.94 -2.76
CA ASP A 259 23.00 -24.75 -3.55
C ASP A 259 24.06 -25.34 -2.61
N VAL A 260 23.65 -26.37 -1.88
CA VAL A 260 24.51 -27.09 -0.92
C VAL A 260 24.86 -28.43 -1.54
N GLY A 261 25.52 -28.34 -2.69
CA GLY A 261 25.93 -29.47 -3.50
C GLY A 261 24.78 -30.25 -4.15
N PRO A 262 24.71 -31.60 -4.02
CA PRO A 262 23.76 -32.43 -4.75
C PRO A 262 22.32 -32.22 -4.28
N ILE A 263 22.12 -31.53 -3.16
CA ILE A 263 20.80 -31.23 -2.62
C ILE A 263 20.39 -29.85 -3.14
N LYS A 264 19.59 -29.86 -4.20
CA LYS A 264 18.76 -28.71 -4.54
C LYS A 264 17.55 -28.73 -3.61
N LEU A 265 17.64 -28.04 -2.47
CA LEU A 265 16.45 -27.70 -1.68
C LEU A 265 15.65 -26.68 -2.51
N ASN A 266 14.82 -27.19 -3.43
CA ASN A 266 13.96 -26.34 -4.23
C ASN A 266 12.85 -25.77 -3.34
N SER A 267 12.72 -24.43 -3.39
CA SER A 267 11.57 -23.66 -2.90
C SER A 267 11.14 -23.94 -1.45
N LEU A 268 11.97 -23.52 -0.51
CA LEU A 268 11.43 -23.10 0.79
C LEU A 268 11.11 -21.61 0.69
N GLY A 269 9.83 -21.33 0.44
CA GLY A 269 9.28 -19.99 0.32
C GLY A 269 9.04 -19.36 1.69
N GLN A 270 9.58 -18.17 1.93
CA GLN A 270 9.12 -17.30 3.02
C GLN A 270 8.37 -16.11 2.43
N ASN A 271 7.09 -15.98 2.76
CA ASN A 271 6.35 -14.76 2.48
C ASN A 271 6.82 -13.63 3.40
N ILE A 272 7.26 -12.53 2.80
CA ILE A 272 7.65 -11.32 3.49
C ILE A 272 6.64 -10.23 3.14
N TYR A 273 5.98 -9.76 4.19
CA TYR A 273 5.08 -8.62 4.14
C TYR A 273 5.71 -7.45 4.89
N GLN A 274 5.91 -6.32 4.20
CA GLN A 274 6.46 -5.11 4.79
C GLN A 274 5.65 -3.90 4.38
N THR A 275 5.38 -3.03 5.35
CA THR A 275 4.64 -1.79 5.13
C THR A 275 5.46 -0.62 5.67
N PHE A 276 5.62 0.40 4.84
CA PHE A 276 6.34 1.62 5.13
C PHE A 276 5.38 2.80 5.06
N ARG A 277 5.45 3.71 6.03
CA ARG A 277 4.64 4.93 6.07
C ARG A 277 5.47 6.17 5.73
N LYS A 278 4.76 7.22 5.31
CA LYS A 278 5.22 8.51 4.75
C LYS A 278 6.54 9.06 5.29
N GLU A 279 6.76 8.99 6.61
CA GLU A 279 7.97 9.48 7.28
C GLU A 279 9.29 8.84 6.76
N LYS A 280 9.20 7.67 6.11
CA LYS A 280 10.35 6.91 5.59
C LYS A 280 10.42 6.85 4.05
N LEU A 281 9.57 7.55 3.30
CA LEU A 281 9.42 7.40 1.84
C LEU A 281 10.12 8.48 0.99
N VAL A 282 10.89 9.38 1.60
CA VAL A 282 11.66 10.40 0.86
C VAL A 282 12.83 9.72 0.13
N ARG A 283 13.04 10.07 -1.16
CA ARG A 283 14.11 9.58 -2.07
C ARG A 283 15.23 8.80 -1.34
N GLY A 284 15.35 7.50 -1.61
CA GLY A 284 16.51 6.73 -1.17
C GLY A 284 16.21 5.30 -0.74
N LEU A 285 16.92 4.88 0.31
CA LEU A 285 16.93 3.54 0.86
C LEU A 285 15.85 3.42 1.95
N ILE A 286 14.76 2.73 1.63
CA ILE A 286 13.68 2.44 2.57
C ILE A 286 14.01 1.14 3.29
N GLY A 287 14.19 1.17 4.61
CA GLY A 287 14.61 0.01 5.39
C GLY A 287 13.67 -0.33 6.54
N SER A 288 13.49 -1.62 6.79
CA SER A 288 12.94 -2.15 8.03
C SER A 288 13.95 -3.09 8.69
N GLU A 289 13.94 -3.09 10.02
CA GLU A 289 14.54 -4.13 10.83
C GLU A 289 13.41 -4.71 11.66
N VAL A 290 13.23 -6.04 11.59
CA VAL A 290 12.16 -6.76 12.27
C VAL A 290 12.83 -7.84 13.12
N GLU A 291 12.59 -7.76 14.42
CA GLU A 291 12.87 -8.85 15.34
C GLU A 291 11.85 -9.96 15.09
N GLN A 292 12.34 -11.19 14.89
CA GLN A 292 11.53 -12.36 14.68
C GLN A 292 12.11 -13.51 15.49
N THR A 293 11.26 -14.26 16.19
CA THR A 293 11.64 -15.52 16.80
C THR A 293 11.27 -16.66 15.84
N LEU A 294 12.26 -17.38 15.35
CA LEU A 294 12.06 -18.64 14.65
C LEU A 294 11.80 -19.72 15.68
N THR A 295 10.67 -20.42 15.57
CA THR A 295 10.36 -21.57 16.42
C THR A 295 10.10 -22.76 15.51
N THR A 296 10.79 -23.86 15.75
CA THR A 296 10.43 -25.17 15.19
C THR A 296 10.04 -26.10 16.33
N THR A 297 8.99 -26.88 16.12
CA THR A 297 8.54 -27.91 17.05
C THR A 297 8.22 -29.16 16.26
N ARG A 298 8.78 -30.28 16.69
CA ARG A 298 8.55 -31.60 16.09
C ARG A 298 8.35 -32.66 17.15
N GLN A 299 7.54 -33.66 16.83
CA GLN A 299 7.40 -34.86 17.65
C GLN A 299 8.36 -35.92 17.13
N ILE A 300 9.11 -36.54 18.05
CA ILE A 300 10.07 -37.59 17.72
C ILE A 300 9.69 -38.83 18.51
N GLU A 301 9.45 -39.91 17.79
CA GLU A 301 9.29 -41.25 18.37
C GLU A 301 10.67 -41.91 18.49
N VAL A 302 10.97 -42.40 19.69
CA VAL A 302 12.23 -43.07 20.01
C VAL A 302 11.93 -44.49 20.43
N ASN A 303 12.44 -45.43 19.64
CA ASN A 303 12.29 -46.86 19.90
C ASN A 303 12.92 -47.29 21.24
N PRO A 304 12.49 -48.42 21.82
CA PRO A 304 13.08 -48.98 23.02
C PRO A 304 14.60 -49.10 22.93
N TYR A 305 15.30 -48.74 24.01
CA TYR A 305 16.76 -48.84 24.10
C TYR A 305 17.52 -48.11 22.97
N ALA A 306 16.92 -47.08 22.37
CA ALA A 306 17.50 -46.31 21.28
C ALA A 306 17.93 -44.92 21.73
N HIS A 307 18.91 -44.38 21.00
CA HIS A 307 19.39 -43.02 21.14
C HIS A 307 19.21 -42.28 19.81
N ILE A 308 18.53 -41.14 19.86
CA ILE A 308 18.27 -40.28 18.70
C ILE A 308 18.85 -38.90 18.96
N GLN A 309 19.55 -38.36 17.96
CA GLN A 309 19.97 -36.97 17.93
C GLN A 309 19.09 -36.22 16.95
N ALA A 310 18.48 -35.14 17.41
CA ALA A 310 17.57 -34.32 16.65
C ALA A 310 18.21 -32.95 16.42
N CYS A 311 18.39 -32.56 15.15
CA CYS A 311 19.08 -31.30 14.81
C CYS A 311 18.20 -30.40 13.99
N THR A 312 18.32 -29.09 14.21
CA THR A 312 17.68 -28.11 13.32
C THR A 312 18.76 -27.31 12.62
N LEU A 313 18.59 -27.20 11.32
CA LEU A 313 19.43 -26.37 10.46
C LEU A 313 18.60 -25.20 9.97
N ILE A 314 19.26 -24.11 9.61
CA ILE A 314 18.61 -22.92 9.09
C ILE A 314 19.38 -22.49 7.85
N GLY A 315 18.70 -22.33 6.73
CA GLY A 315 19.25 -21.62 5.57
C GLY A 315 19.24 -20.12 5.84
N LYS A 316 20.38 -19.45 5.73
CA LYS A 316 20.56 -18.03 6.04
C LYS A 316 21.09 -17.27 4.84
N ILE A 317 20.45 -16.16 4.50
CA ILE A 317 20.96 -15.16 3.55
C ILE A 317 21.59 -14.00 4.31
N ASN A 318 22.86 -13.72 4.04
CA ASN A 318 23.57 -12.58 4.60
C ASN A 318 23.93 -11.57 3.50
N LYS A 319 23.66 -10.29 3.77
CA LYS A 319 24.09 -9.14 2.95
C LYS A 319 23.87 -9.32 1.44
N PHE A 320 22.69 -9.78 1.05
CA PHE A 320 22.37 -10.04 -0.34
C PHE A 320 21.77 -8.81 -1.01
N ASN A 321 22.34 -8.42 -2.15
CA ASN A 321 21.81 -7.33 -2.98
C ASN A 321 21.35 -7.89 -4.33
N ASN A 322 20.15 -7.53 -4.76
CA ASN A 322 19.57 -8.02 -6.00
C ASN A 322 18.63 -7.00 -6.62
N THR A 323 18.58 -6.99 -7.94
CA THR A 323 17.63 -6.18 -8.68
C THR A 323 16.30 -6.94 -8.76
N PHE A 324 15.21 -6.24 -8.52
CA PHE A 324 13.86 -6.79 -8.62
C PHE A 324 13.04 -6.05 -9.67
N ASN A 325 12.09 -6.76 -10.28
CA ASN A 325 10.98 -6.19 -11.02
C ASN A 325 9.68 -6.50 -10.27
N ALA A 326 8.76 -5.54 -10.22
CA ALA A 326 7.48 -5.69 -9.53
C ALA A 326 6.36 -5.02 -10.34
N ILE A 327 5.11 -5.41 -10.06
CA ILE A 327 3.95 -4.63 -10.44
C ILE A 327 3.57 -3.78 -9.23
N GLY A 328 3.75 -2.48 -9.35
CA GLY A 328 3.31 -1.51 -8.35
C GLY A 328 1.90 -1.05 -8.68
N LYS A 329 0.98 -1.26 -7.75
CA LYS A 329 -0.39 -0.84 -7.80
C LYS A 329 -0.55 0.39 -6.91
N TYR A 330 -0.74 1.55 -7.52
CA TYR A 330 -1.14 2.72 -6.77
C TYR A 330 -2.64 2.65 -6.50
N THR A 331 -3.01 2.86 -5.26
CA THR A 331 -4.38 2.98 -4.82
C THR A 331 -4.52 4.28 -4.05
N ALA A 332 -5.53 5.05 -4.38
CA ALA A 332 -6.04 6.08 -3.53
C ALA A 332 -7.54 5.86 -3.43
N VAL A 333 -8.17 6.55 -2.49
CA VAL A 333 -9.61 6.46 -2.33
C VAL A 333 -10.31 6.84 -3.65
N GLY A 334 -11.05 5.89 -4.24
CA GLY A 334 -11.73 6.06 -5.53
C GLY A 334 -10.83 5.99 -6.78
N TRP A 335 -9.56 5.62 -6.63
CA TRP A 335 -8.62 5.57 -7.75
C TRP A 335 -7.65 4.39 -7.66
N THR A 336 -7.40 3.72 -8.79
CA THR A 336 -6.44 2.62 -8.86
C THR A 336 -5.73 2.62 -10.21
N GLU A 337 -4.41 2.59 -10.19
CA GLU A 337 -3.56 2.45 -11.37
C GLU A 337 -2.47 1.43 -11.10
N SER A 338 -1.93 0.78 -12.13
CA SER A 338 -0.86 -0.19 -12.00
C SER A 338 0.22 0.03 -13.05
N GLY A 339 1.47 -0.21 -12.67
CA GLY A 339 2.62 -0.10 -13.57
C GLY A 339 3.75 -1.03 -13.17
N THR A 340 4.70 -1.21 -14.07
CA THR A 340 5.91 -2.01 -13.82
C THR A 340 6.98 -1.15 -13.16
N PHE A 341 7.63 -1.71 -12.14
CA PHE A 341 8.69 -1.08 -11.37
C PHE A 341 9.93 -1.95 -11.38
N SER A 342 11.09 -1.29 -11.34
CA SER A 342 12.37 -1.92 -11.10
C SER A 342 13.13 -1.17 -10.01
N GLY A 343 13.87 -1.91 -9.20
CA GLY A 343 14.64 -1.37 -8.08
C GLY A 343 15.69 -2.35 -7.57
N GLU A 344 16.38 -1.96 -6.52
CA GLU A 344 17.34 -2.83 -5.83
C GLU A 344 16.81 -3.20 -4.45
N THR A 345 16.96 -4.46 -4.06
CA THR A 345 16.66 -4.95 -2.72
C THR A 345 17.95 -5.36 -2.04
N TYR A 346 18.05 -5.02 -0.76
CA TYR A 346 19.05 -5.53 0.14
C TYR A 346 18.37 -6.36 1.22
N LEU A 347 18.80 -7.60 1.39
CA LEU A 347 18.31 -8.53 2.39
C LEU A 347 19.46 -8.95 3.29
N ASN A 348 19.22 -8.92 4.60
CA ASN A 348 20.18 -9.39 5.58
C ASN A 348 19.48 -10.21 6.66
N ASN A 349 20.11 -11.32 7.04
CA ASN A 349 19.62 -12.28 8.02
C ASN A 349 18.22 -12.86 7.69
N VAL A 350 17.91 -13.08 6.40
CA VAL A 350 16.71 -13.86 6.04
C VAL A 350 17.01 -15.33 6.34
N MET A 351 16.14 -15.97 7.11
CA MET A 351 16.36 -17.33 7.59
C MET A 351 15.15 -18.23 7.35
N VAL A 352 15.42 -19.45 6.93
CA VAL A 352 14.43 -20.49 6.64
C VAL A 352 14.83 -21.76 7.36
N VAL A 353 13.90 -22.34 8.12
CA VAL A 353 14.14 -23.57 8.86
C VAL A 353 14.26 -24.75 7.89
N LEU A 354 15.35 -25.49 8.02
CA LEU A 354 15.58 -26.79 7.40
C LEU A 354 15.41 -27.82 8.51
N ASP A 355 14.43 -28.70 8.39
CA ASP A 355 14.18 -29.73 9.41
C ASP A 355 14.59 -31.13 8.91
N PRO A 356 15.89 -31.50 9.00
CA PRO A 356 16.29 -32.90 8.96
C PRO A 356 15.98 -33.61 10.27
N THR A 357 15.09 -34.60 10.26
CA THR A 357 15.12 -35.67 11.25
C THR A 357 16.07 -36.77 10.74
N ILE A 358 17.20 -37.00 11.40
CA ILE A 358 18.20 -38.00 10.97
C ILE A 358 18.56 -38.88 12.17
N ASN A 359 18.48 -40.21 12.02
CA ASN A 359 18.94 -41.16 13.03
C ASN A 359 20.46 -41.30 12.97
N GLY A 360 21.16 -40.56 13.84
CA GLY A 360 22.62 -40.53 13.88
C GLY A 360 23.24 -39.78 12.70
N GLY A 361 24.41 -39.18 12.89
CA GLY A 361 25.11 -38.42 11.83
C GLY A 361 24.75 -36.94 11.78
N CYS A 362 24.01 -36.43 12.77
CA CYS A 362 23.75 -35.00 12.94
C CYS A 362 25.03 -34.16 13.07
N LEU A 363 25.94 -34.54 13.97
CA LEU A 363 27.25 -33.89 14.12
C LEU A 363 28.07 -33.98 12.83
N GLU A 364 28.07 -35.15 12.19
CA GLU A 364 28.76 -35.37 10.92
C GLU A 364 28.20 -34.45 9.83
N LEU A 365 26.88 -34.31 9.74
CA LEU A 365 26.22 -33.43 8.79
C LEU A 365 26.57 -31.94 9.04
N VAL A 366 26.63 -31.51 10.30
CA VAL A 366 27.06 -30.15 10.69
C VAL A 366 28.51 -29.92 10.29
N GLU A 367 29.40 -30.86 10.56
CA GLU A 367 30.81 -30.77 10.20
C GLU A 367 31.00 -30.70 8.68
N LEU A 368 30.29 -31.55 7.94
CA LEU A 368 30.34 -31.59 6.48
C LEU A 368 29.83 -30.27 5.88
N PHE A 369 28.74 -29.70 6.40
CA PHE A 369 28.26 -28.39 5.96
C PHE A 369 29.24 -27.26 6.31
N TYR A 370 29.88 -27.31 7.47
CA TYR A 370 30.91 -26.34 7.85
C TYR A 370 32.11 -26.39 6.89
N ARG A 371 32.60 -27.61 6.59
CA ARG A 371 33.71 -27.83 5.64
C ARG A 371 33.34 -27.38 4.23
N LEU A 372 32.15 -27.73 3.75
CA LEU A 372 31.67 -27.30 2.42
C LEU A 372 31.62 -25.78 2.31
N ASN A 373 31.02 -25.11 3.31
CA ASN A 373 30.94 -23.65 3.33
C ASN A 373 32.32 -23.00 3.36
N LYS A 374 33.28 -23.56 4.12
CA LYS A 374 34.67 -23.11 4.12
C LYS A 374 35.32 -23.24 2.75
N ILE A 375 35.19 -24.38 2.07
CA ILE A 375 35.72 -24.59 0.72
C ILE A 375 35.11 -23.60 -0.28
N GLN A 376 33.79 -23.39 -0.24
CA GLN A 376 33.10 -22.49 -1.17
C GLN A 376 33.45 -21.01 -0.94
N THR A 377 33.68 -20.61 0.31
CA THR A 377 34.01 -19.22 0.65
C THR A 377 35.51 -18.90 0.50
N GLU A 378 36.40 -19.82 0.88
CA GLU A 378 37.85 -19.64 0.79
C GLU A 378 38.40 -20.03 -0.59
N GLY A 379 37.93 -21.13 -1.19
CA GLY A 379 38.36 -21.59 -2.51
C GLY A 379 38.02 -20.61 -3.64
N ARG A 380 36.91 -19.86 -3.51
CA ARG A 380 36.59 -18.75 -4.43
C ARG A 380 37.54 -17.57 -4.32
N LYS A 381 38.14 -17.35 -3.14
CA LYS A 381 39.11 -16.24 -2.92
C LYS A 381 40.49 -16.59 -3.42
N THR A 382 40.89 -17.86 -3.36
CA THR A 382 42.25 -18.31 -3.72
C THR A 382 42.37 -18.84 -5.14
N GLY A 383 41.25 -19.08 -5.83
CA GLY A 383 41.23 -19.67 -7.18
C GLY A 383 41.54 -21.18 -7.21
N ASN A 384 41.94 -21.76 -6.09
CA ASN A 384 42.16 -23.19 -5.91
C ASN A 384 40.91 -23.81 -5.30
N VAL A 385 39.94 -24.15 -6.15
CA VAL A 385 38.78 -24.94 -5.71
C VAL A 385 39.23 -26.39 -5.60
N LEU A 386 39.21 -26.96 -4.39
CA LEU A 386 39.38 -28.40 -4.13
C LEU A 386 38.13 -29.15 -4.61
N LYS A 387 37.89 -29.17 -5.93
CA LYS A 387 36.68 -29.72 -6.56
C LYS A 387 36.42 -31.18 -6.17
N GLU A 388 37.47 -31.95 -5.93
CA GLU A 388 37.34 -33.35 -5.49
C GLU A 388 36.87 -33.47 -4.03
N GLU A 389 37.38 -32.62 -3.14
CA GLU A 389 36.94 -32.58 -1.73
C GLU A 389 35.51 -32.07 -1.63
N GLU A 390 35.16 -31.02 -2.40
CA GLU A 390 33.80 -30.52 -2.53
C GLU A 390 32.86 -31.65 -2.95
N LYS A 391 33.14 -32.34 -4.06
CA LYS A 391 32.34 -33.47 -4.56
C LYS A 391 32.24 -34.63 -3.55
N HIS A 392 33.30 -34.90 -2.78
CA HIS A 392 33.28 -35.94 -1.75
C HIS A 392 32.37 -35.57 -0.57
N ILE A 393 32.51 -34.36 -0.04
CA ILE A 393 31.67 -33.84 1.05
C ILE A 393 30.20 -33.84 0.63
N GLU A 394 29.93 -33.34 -0.57
CA GLU A 394 28.64 -33.35 -1.23
C GLU A 394 27.99 -34.74 -1.28
N SER A 395 28.74 -35.73 -1.78
CA SER A 395 28.27 -37.12 -1.85
C SER A 395 27.96 -37.68 -0.46
N ARG A 396 28.76 -37.32 0.56
CA ARG A 396 28.57 -37.82 1.92
C ARG A 396 27.33 -37.20 2.58
N ILE A 397 27.10 -35.91 2.39
CA ILE A 397 25.86 -35.25 2.87
C ILE A 397 24.64 -35.92 2.23
N ALA A 398 24.67 -36.18 0.92
CA ALA A 398 23.57 -36.87 0.23
C ALA A 398 23.31 -38.27 0.82
N GLU A 399 24.36 -39.03 1.14
CA GLU A 399 24.24 -40.35 1.77
C GLU A 399 23.58 -40.28 3.15
N ILE A 400 24.01 -39.33 4.00
CA ILE A 400 23.45 -39.15 5.35
C ILE A 400 21.98 -38.73 5.25
N LEU A 401 21.63 -37.84 4.31
CA LEU A 401 20.25 -37.43 4.09
C LEU A 401 19.37 -38.54 3.47
N ALA A 402 19.94 -39.44 2.66
CA ALA A 402 19.21 -40.59 2.12
C ALA A 402 18.85 -41.63 3.19
N LYS A 403 19.57 -41.63 4.33
CA LYS A 403 19.27 -42.50 5.50
C LYS A 403 18.13 -41.97 6.38
N ARG A 404 17.50 -40.84 6.02
CA ARG A 404 16.32 -40.35 6.73
C ARG A 404 15.23 -41.44 6.73
N PRO A 405 14.62 -41.75 7.89
CA PRO A 405 13.41 -42.55 7.89
C PRO A 405 12.39 -41.88 6.96
N ARG A 406 11.85 -42.64 6.00
CA ARG A 406 10.72 -42.18 5.21
C ARG A 406 9.54 -42.09 6.16
N ASN A 407 9.14 -40.88 6.51
CA ASN A 407 7.85 -40.63 7.14
C ASN A 407 6.74 -40.82 6.09
#